data_AF-A0A832IQ37-F1
#
_entry.id   AF-A0A832IQ37-F1
#
_cell.length_a   1.000
_cell.length_b   1.000
_cell.length_c   1.000
_cell.angle_alpha   90.00
_cell.angle_beta   90.00
_cell.angle_gamma   90.00
#
_symmetry.space_group_name_H-M   'P 1'
#
loop_
_entity.id
_entity.type
_entity.pdbx_description
1 polymer ?
#
loop_
_entity_poly.entity_id
_entity_poly.type
_entity_poly.pdbx_seq_one_letter_code
_entity_poly.pdbx_strand_id
1 'polypeptide(L)'
;MGAGTRVKQYEDRFGLGQPVDTYGTPCPHVKAAKQAKEITEAIFRGKVIKGQNLRVELPNNFVEKMNEHKGVIQVELTNPITGGVNKFYKVLRSVKNPEVNIPTKIMEDFEPSQEIILKIRQLPLSKFIEQLGDEASEIVRLKEAGHVMINLGGKELQMRIEDLKYDYISNAGGQGGSAYLEFEVNDISGKAWRFRLYDNGMGESRLVIDYGNRPRPVEEMSYDARRDAVSVEYHDSGGNRIVTLLFRDAPDEIDIDTRRIPEEMRLRWKEAIESKNKTEMGKVGAEVAAKIAEKEYDTKVPLSEKTKGPDAEITINNESGVFEAKSTADKSELNDYLKKAEKQVQGRNKAGIAVSIYIDKDTGFFEYEHKYVPGPNIKLNRNEGEES
;
A
#
# COMPACT_ATOMS: atom_id res chain seq x y z
N MET A 1 37.46 31.27 -35.51
CA MET A 1 36.26 31.19 -36.37
C MET A 1 35.62 29.82 -36.13
N GLY A 2 34.48 29.60 -35.50
CA GLY A 2 33.53 30.38 -34.71
C GLY A 2 32.47 29.34 -34.30
N ALA A 3 32.40 28.99 -33.01
CA ALA A 3 31.54 27.91 -32.51
C ALA A 3 30.02 28.18 -32.70
N GLY A 4 29.65 29.40 -33.08
CA GLY A 4 28.26 29.82 -33.29
C GLY A 4 27.62 29.34 -34.60
N THR A 5 28.37 28.80 -35.57
CA THR A 5 27.79 28.45 -36.88
C THR A 5 27.26 27.00 -36.95
N ARG A 6 27.72 26.10 -36.06
CA ARG A 6 27.22 24.70 -36.02
C ARG A 6 25.96 24.52 -35.19
N VAL A 7 25.69 25.39 -34.22
CA VAL A 7 24.47 25.33 -33.40
C VAL A 7 23.25 25.73 -34.24
N LYS A 8 23.37 26.77 -35.07
CA LYS A 8 22.27 27.23 -35.93
C LYS A 8 21.85 26.25 -37.04
N GLN A 9 22.75 25.40 -37.53
CA GLN A 9 22.40 24.40 -38.55
C GLN A 9 21.66 23.17 -38.00
N TYR A 10 21.70 22.93 -36.68
CA TYR A 10 20.91 21.88 -36.04
C TYR A 10 19.54 22.38 -35.58
N GLU A 11 19.42 23.66 -35.18
CA GLU A 11 18.16 24.26 -34.77
C GLU A 11 17.20 24.52 -35.95
N ASP A 12 17.71 24.79 -37.16
CA ASP A 12 16.86 25.06 -38.34
C ASP A 12 16.39 23.79 -39.08
N ARG A 13 16.92 22.59 -38.77
CA ARG A 13 16.55 21.33 -39.45
C ARG A 13 15.51 20.49 -38.72
N PHE A 14 15.31 20.71 -37.43
CA PHE A 14 14.31 20.03 -36.62
C PHE A 14 13.55 21.10 -35.83
N GLY A 15 12.53 21.68 -36.47
CA GLY A 15 11.66 22.67 -35.86
C GLY A 15 11.20 22.22 -34.47
N LEU A 16 11.26 23.18 -33.54
CA LEU A 16 10.82 23.10 -32.16
C LEU A 16 9.65 22.13 -31.93
N GLY A 17 9.89 21.14 -31.06
CA GLY A 17 8.89 20.73 -30.07
C GLY A 17 7.90 19.63 -30.45
N GLN A 18 8.39 18.42 -30.76
CA GLN A 18 7.58 17.22 -30.51
C GLN A 18 8.33 16.24 -29.59
N PRO A 19 7.74 15.81 -28.47
CA PRO A 19 8.31 14.72 -27.68
C PRO A 19 8.22 13.43 -28.50
N VAL A 20 9.35 12.75 -28.61
CA VAL A 20 9.47 11.38 -29.14
C VAL A 20 9.56 10.40 -27.98
N ASP A 21 9.10 9.17 -28.18
CA ASP A 21 9.29 8.10 -27.19
C ASP A 21 10.74 7.61 -27.15
N THR A 22 11.03 6.66 -26.25
CA THR A 22 12.35 6.04 -26.04
C THR A 22 12.95 5.37 -27.30
N TYR A 23 12.20 5.27 -28.40
CA TYR A 23 12.65 4.68 -29.66
C TYR A 23 12.69 5.69 -30.83
N GLY A 24 12.52 7.00 -30.57
CA GLY A 24 12.67 8.05 -31.59
C GLY A 24 11.52 8.11 -32.60
N THR A 25 10.40 7.44 -32.32
CA THR A 25 9.20 7.47 -33.15
C THR A 25 8.35 8.69 -32.80
N PRO A 26 7.85 9.47 -33.78
CA PRO A 26 6.90 10.54 -33.51
C PRO A 26 5.65 9.96 -32.86
N CYS A 27 5.31 10.37 -31.64
CA CYS A 27 4.09 9.93 -30.98
C CYS A 27 2.87 10.29 -31.83
N PRO A 28 2.06 9.33 -32.30
CA PRO A 28 0.81 9.63 -32.97
C PRO A 28 -0.16 10.18 -31.92
N HIS A 29 -0.30 11.50 -31.90
CA HIS A 29 -1.35 12.24 -31.20
C HIS A 29 -1.40 12.04 -29.68
N VAL A 30 -0.43 12.61 -28.95
CA VAL A 30 -0.83 13.37 -27.76
C VAL A 30 -1.56 14.60 -28.30
N LYS A 31 -2.86 14.45 -28.57
CA LYS A 31 -3.76 15.59 -28.40
C LYS A 31 -3.50 16.03 -26.97
N ALA A 32 -2.69 17.08 -26.79
CA ALA A 32 -2.72 17.90 -25.59
C ALA A 32 -4.19 17.98 -25.21
N ALA A 33 -4.53 17.72 -23.95
CA ALA A 33 -5.88 17.73 -23.41
C ALA A 33 -6.52 19.13 -23.61
N LYS A 34 -6.80 19.49 -24.86
CA LYS A 34 -7.64 20.58 -25.31
C LYS A 34 -9.06 20.04 -25.21
N GLN A 35 -9.48 19.93 -23.96
CA GLN A 35 -10.84 20.11 -23.50
C GLN A 35 -10.79 20.09 -21.97
N ALA A 36 -10.10 21.07 -21.38
CA ALA A 36 -10.68 21.65 -20.18
C ALA A 36 -12.02 22.25 -20.63
N LYS A 37 -13.09 21.44 -20.56
CA LYS A 37 -14.47 21.91 -20.70
C LYS A 37 -14.59 23.17 -19.86
N GLU A 38 -15.13 24.24 -20.44
CA GLU A 38 -15.31 25.52 -19.77
C GLU A 38 -15.74 25.29 -18.33
N ILE A 39 -14.93 25.79 -17.41
CA ILE A 39 -15.25 25.83 -15.99
C ILE A 39 -16.56 26.60 -15.90
N THR A 40 -17.67 25.89 -15.75
CA THR A 40 -18.96 26.53 -15.57
C THR A 40 -18.96 27.07 -14.14
N GLU A 41 -18.73 28.38 -14.02
CA GLU A 41 -18.84 29.11 -12.78
C GLU A 41 -20.20 29.80 -12.75
N ALA A 42 -20.92 29.65 -11.65
CA ALA A 42 -22.17 30.37 -11.44
C ALA A 42 -22.26 30.88 -10.01
N ILE A 43 -22.83 32.09 -9.88
CA ILE A 43 -23.03 32.77 -8.62
C ILE A 43 -24.54 32.89 -8.40
N PHE A 44 -24.98 32.45 -7.23
CA PHE A 44 -26.37 32.45 -6.82
C PHE A 44 -26.52 33.19 -5.50
N ARG A 45 -27.69 33.81 -5.31
CA ARG A 45 -28.12 34.32 -4.01
C ARG A 45 -29.10 33.34 -3.41
N GLY A 46 -28.88 32.98 -2.15
CA GLY A 46 -29.73 32.05 -1.42
C GLY A 46 -30.16 32.62 -0.07
N LYS A 47 -31.07 31.90 0.60
CA LYS A 47 -31.41 32.16 2.01
C LYS A 47 -31.27 30.88 2.81
N VAL A 48 -30.69 30.99 4.01
CA VAL A 48 -30.62 29.88 4.96
C VAL A 48 -32.02 29.47 5.39
N ILE A 49 -32.39 28.21 5.20
CA ILE A 49 -33.66 27.66 5.71
C ILE A 49 -33.37 26.96 7.04
N LYS A 50 -34.20 27.25 8.06
CA LYS A 50 -34.05 26.69 9.40
C LYS A 50 -34.22 25.16 9.34
N GLY A 51 -33.22 24.40 9.79
CA GLY A 51 -33.28 22.93 9.85
C GLY A 51 -32.30 22.16 8.96
N GLN A 52 -31.03 22.57 8.91
CA GLN A 52 -29.87 21.82 8.40
C GLN A 52 -29.60 21.82 6.88
N ASN A 53 -30.40 22.47 6.03
CA ASN A 53 -30.08 22.56 4.60
C ASN A 53 -30.31 23.97 4.04
N LEU A 54 -29.29 24.53 3.40
CA LEU A 54 -29.44 25.68 2.53
C LEU A 54 -30.14 25.21 1.24
N ARG A 55 -31.23 25.88 0.88
CA ARG A 55 -31.89 25.68 -0.41
C ARG A 55 -31.54 26.85 -1.31
N VAL A 56 -30.76 26.59 -2.35
CA VAL A 56 -30.54 27.52 -3.45
C VAL A 56 -31.16 26.90 -4.68
N GLU A 57 -32.21 27.53 -5.20
CA GLU A 57 -32.80 27.11 -6.46
C GLU A 57 -31.81 27.42 -7.58
N LEU A 58 -31.27 26.36 -8.20
CA LEU A 58 -30.40 26.49 -9.37
C LEU A 58 -31.27 26.55 -10.63
N PRO A 59 -30.99 27.45 -11.59
CA PRO A 59 -31.67 27.48 -12.87
C PRO A 59 -31.62 26.12 -13.60
N ASN A 60 -32.72 25.68 -14.19
CA ASN A 60 -32.83 24.36 -14.85
C ASN A 60 -31.73 24.13 -15.90
N ASN A 61 -31.40 25.15 -16.69
CA ASN A 61 -30.34 25.08 -17.70
C ASN A 61 -28.94 24.87 -17.10
N PHE A 62 -28.70 25.36 -15.87
CA PHE A 62 -27.47 25.10 -15.14
C PHE A 62 -27.46 23.66 -14.62
N VAL A 63 -28.57 23.18 -14.08
CA VAL A 63 -28.72 21.78 -13.61
C VAL A 63 -28.51 20.77 -14.75
N GLU A 64 -29.08 21.04 -15.93
CA GLU A 64 -28.89 20.23 -17.13
C GLU A 64 -27.42 20.17 -17.55
N LYS A 65 -26.75 21.33 -17.67
CA LYS A 65 -25.31 21.39 -17.98
C LYS A 65 -24.45 20.65 -16.95
N MET A 66 -24.76 20.78 -15.66
CA MET A 66 -24.02 20.10 -14.60
C MET A 66 -24.25 18.58 -14.63
N ASN A 67 -25.46 18.11 -14.96
CA ASN A 67 -25.75 16.69 -15.13
C ASN A 67 -25.07 16.08 -16.36
N GLU A 68 -24.89 16.85 -17.44
CA GLU A 68 -24.12 16.44 -18.62
C GLU A 68 -22.62 16.30 -18.33
N HIS A 69 -22.14 16.99 -17.31
CA HIS A 69 -20.73 17.07 -16.96
C HIS A 69 -20.48 16.41 -15.60
N LYS A 70 -20.35 15.08 -15.58
CA LYS A 70 -19.92 14.34 -14.38
C LYS A 70 -18.62 14.97 -13.82
N GLY A 71 -18.58 15.37 -12.56
CA GLY A 71 -17.36 15.91 -11.93
C GLY A 71 -17.56 16.43 -10.52
N VAL A 72 -16.46 16.70 -9.82
CA VAL A 72 -16.46 17.38 -8.51
C VAL A 72 -16.86 18.84 -8.71
N ILE A 73 -17.66 19.37 -7.79
CA ILE A 73 -17.91 20.81 -7.72
C ILE A 73 -17.21 21.37 -6.50
N GLN A 74 -16.58 22.51 -6.68
CA GLN A 74 -16.18 23.35 -5.57
C GLN A 74 -17.34 24.30 -5.29
N VAL A 75 -17.75 24.33 -4.02
CA VAL A 75 -18.74 25.26 -3.52
C VAL A 75 -18.02 26.26 -2.63
N GLU A 76 -18.17 27.53 -2.97
CA GLU A 76 -17.73 28.65 -2.16
C GLU A 76 -18.98 29.37 -1.64
N LEU A 77 -19.07 29.46 -0.32
CA LEU A 77 -20.16 30.09 0.40
C LEU A 77 -19.63 31.34 1.08
N THR A 78 -20.15 32.50 0.70
CA THR A 78 -19.80 33.78 1.32
C THR A 78 -20.94 34.26 2.22
N ASN A 79 -20.59 34.57 3.46
CA ASN A 79 -21.44 35.33 4.37
C ASN A 79 -21.32 36.83 4.01
N PRO A 80 -22.35 37.47 3.46
CA PRO A 80 -22.27 38.87 3.05
C PRO A 80 -22.24 39.86 4.22
N ILE A 81 -22.59 39.43 5.43
CA ILE A 81 -22.59 40.24 6.65
C ILE A 81 -21.18 40.30 7.25
N THR A 82 -20.54 39.14 7.40
CA THR A 82 -19.21 39.03 8.02
C THR A 82 -18.07 39.08 7.01
N GLY A 83 -18.35 38.85 5.73
CA GLY A 83 -17.34 38.64 4.69
C GLY A 83 -16.66 37.27 4.73
N GLY A 84 -17.05 36.38 5.66
CA GLY A 84 -16.47 35.06 5.80
C GLY A 84 -16.72 34.18 4.57
N VAL A 85 -15.69 33.45 4.14
CA VAL A 85 -15.75 32.56 2.97
C VAL A 85 -15.43 31.14 3.39
N ASN A 86 -16.37 30.23 3.15
CA ASN A 86 -16.23 28.80 3.39
C ASN A 86 -16.16 28.07 2.05
N LYS A 87 -15.18 27.18 1.88
CA LYS A 87 -15.00 26.36 0.68
C LYS A 87 -15.15 24.89 1.04
N PHE A 88 -15.87 24.15 0.21
CA PHE A 88 -16.01 22.71 0.37
C PHE A 88 -16.26 22.06 -0.99
N TYR A 89 -15.97 20.77 -1.08
CA TYR A 89 -16.28 20.00 -2.26
C TYR A 89 -17.66 19.40 -2.14
N LYS A 90 -18.33 19.29 -3.27
CA LYS A 90 -19.59 18.59 -3.34
C LYS A 90 -19.70 17.80 -4.63
N VAL A 91 -20.58 16.82 -4.55
CA VAL A 91 -21.08 16.06 -5.66
C VAL A 91 -22.50 16.51 -5.98
N LEU A 92 -22.74 16.93 -7.22
CA LEU A 92 -24.10 16.98 -7.75
C LEU A 92 -24.46 15.60 -8.29
N ARG A 93 -25.33 14.87 -7.59
CA ARG A 93 -25.95 13.68 -8.18
C ARG A 93 -26.90 14.11 -9.28
N SER A 94 -27.22 13.21 -10.21
CA SER A 94 -28.38 13.38 -11.11
C SER A 94 -29.63 13.57 -10.24
N VAL A 95 -30.02 14.80 -9.95
CA VAL A 95 -31.18 15.08 -9.11
C VAL A 95 -32.30 15.69 -9.93
N LYS A 96 -33.50 15.16 -9.69
CA LYS A 96 -34.76 15.89 -9.89
C LYS A 96 -34.88 17.15 -8.98
N ASN A 97 -33.94 17.37 -8.04
CA ASN A 97 -33.90 18.48 -7.05
C ASN A 97 -32.47 19.02 -6.84
N PRO A 98 -32.12 20.20 -7.36
CA PRO A 98 -30.77 20.76 -7.27
C PRO A 98 -30.48 21.38 -5.89
N GLU A 99 -30.35 20.57 -4.85
CA GLU A 99 -30.12 21.03 -3.48
C GLU A 99 -28.65 20.95 -3.07
N VAL A 100 -28.13 22.03 -2.50
CA VAL A 100 -26.79 22.11 -1.90
C VAL A 100 -26.91 22.03 -0.38
N ASN A 101 -27.08 20.82 0.16
CA ASN A 101 -26.79 20.53 1.58
C ASN A 101 -25.41 21.06 1.97
N ILE A 102 -25.39 22.03 2.88
CA ILE A 102 -24.18 22.59 3.46
C ILE A 102 -23.88 21.82 4.73
N PRO A 103 -22.63 21.42 4.95
CA PRO A 103 -22.19 20.79 6.19
C PRO A 103 -22.56 21.60 7.43
N THR A 104 -23.08 20.93 8.46
CA THR A 104 -23.59 21.57 9.68
C THR A 104 -22.58 22.52 10.33
N LYS A 105 -21.29 22.18 10.29
CA LYS A 105 -20.20 23.01 10.84
C LYS A 105 -20.11 24.38 10.16
N ILE A 106 -20.35 24.47 8.86
CA ILE A 106 -20.41 25.76 8.13
C ILE A 106 -21.68 26.51 8.51
N MET A 107 -22.79 25.80 8.74
CA MET A 107 -24.08 26.41 9.07
C MET A 107 -24.11 27.11 10.43
N GLU A 108 -23.17 26.82 11.34
CA GLU A 108 -23.02 27.51 12.62
C GLU A 108 -22.69 29.01 12.45
N ASP A 109 -22.09 29.39 11.31
CA ASP A 109 -21.72 30.77 11.00
C ASP A 109 -22.88 31.62 10.41
N PHE A 110 -24.08 31.06 10.30
CA PHE A 110 -25.20 31.70 9.61
C PHE A 110 -26.49 31.69 10.43
N GLU A 111 -27.16 32.84 10.45
CA GLU A 111 -28.48 32.98 11.06
C GLU A 111 -29.59 32.40 10.15
N PRO A 112 -30.70 31.89 10.72
CA PRO A 112 -31.86 31.51 9.94
C PRO A 112 -32.37 32.66 9.06
N SER A 113 -32.69 32.37 7.79
CA SER A 113 -33.13 33.33 6.77
C SER A 113 -32.07 34.33 6.31
N GLN A 114 -30.82 34.21 6.78
CA GLN A 114 -29.72 35.05 6.33
C GLN A 114 -29.49 34.89 4.83
N GLU A 115 -29.27 36.01 4.13
CA GLU A 115 -28.82 36.00 2.74
C GLU A 115 -27.38 35.50 2.64
N ILE A 116 -27.11 34.76 1.58
CA ILE A 116 -25.81 34.17 1.30
C ILE A 116 -25.47 34.30 -0.19
N ILE A 117 -24.18 34.29 -0.49
CA ILE A 117 -23.70 34.21 -1.87
C ILE A 117 -23.08 32.82 -2.04
N LEU A 118 -23.59 32.08 -3.02
CA LEU A 118 -23.13 30.74 -3.37
C LEU A 118 -22.44 30.80 -4.72
N LYS A 119 -21.15 30.51 -4.76
CA LYS A 119 -20.38 30.34 -5.99
C LYS A 119 -20.11 28.86 -6.20
N ILE A 120 -20.64 28.31 -7.29
CA ILE A 120 -20.45 26.91 -7.68
C ILE A 120 -19.53 26.88 -8.90
N ARG A 121 -18.51 26.04 -8.82
CA ARG A 121 -17.53 25.84 -9.88
C ARG A 121 -17.34 24.35 -10.15
N GLN A 122 -17.44 23.93 -11.40
CA GLN A 122 -16.99 22.59 -11.77
C GLN A 122 -15.46 22.50 -11.70
N LEU A 123 -14.97 21.45 -11.05
CA LEU A 123 -13.56 21.20 -10.84
C LEU A 123 -13.11 19.96 -11.63
N PRO A 124 -12.27 20.13 -12.67
CA PRO A 124 -11.62 19.01 -13.33
C PRO A 124 -10.79 18.19 -12.33
N LEU A 125 -10.64 16.89 -12.59
CA LEU A 125 -9.92 15.97 -11.70
C LEU A 125 -8.51 16.44 -11.36
N SER A 126 -7.77 16.98 -12.33
CA SER A 126 -6.43 17.55 -12.13
C SER A 126 -6.43 18.70 -11.13
N LYS A 127 -7.41 19.60 -11.23
CA LYS A 127 -7.55 20.75 -10.31
C LYS A 127 -8.06 20.33 -8.94
N PHE A 128 -8.79 19.24 -8.84
CA PHE A 128 -9.14 18.65 -7.55
C PHE A 128 -7.90 18.09 -6.85
N ILE A 129 -7.09 17.29 -7.55
CA ILE A 129 -5.85 16.72 -7.01
C ILE A 129 -4.86 17.80 -6.57
N GLU A 130 -4.69 18.87 -7.35
CA GLU A 130 -3.82 20.01 -7.00
C GLU A 130 -4.28 20.75 -5.72
N GLN A 131 -5.55 20.66 -5.34
CA GLN A 131 -6.10 21.36 -4.18
C GLN A 131 -6.12 20.50 -2.91
N LEU A 132 -5.75 19.22 -3.00
CA LEU A 132 -5.55 18.40 -1.82
C LEU A 132 -4.24 18.85 -1.16
N GLY A 133 -4.27 19.09 0.16
CA GLY A 133 -3.15 19.76 0.85
C GLY A 133 -2.85 19.26 2.26
N ASP A 134 -3.47 18.17 2.69
CA ASP A 134 -3.22 17.54 4.00
C ASP A 134 -2.32 16.30 3.89
N GLU A 135 -1.96 15.71 5.03
CA GLU A 135 -1.05 14.56 5.10
C GLU A 135 -1.58 13.34 4.34
N ALA A 136 -2.89 13.04 4.45
CA ALA A 136 -3.52 11.94 3.73
C ALA A 136 -3.51 12.14 2.21
N SER A 137 -3.49 13.39 1.75
CA SER A 137 -3.35 13.72 0.33
C SER A 137 -1.93 13.60 -0.21
N GLU A 138 -0.90 13.49 0.64
CA GLU A 138 0.47 13.27 0.15
C GLU A 138 0.61 11.95 -0.63
N ILE A 139 -0.33 11.02 -0.39
CA ILE A 139 -0.46 9.75 -1.07
C ILE A 139 -0.76 9.96 -2.56
N VAL A 140 -1.42 11.04 -2.99
CA VAL A 140 -1.82 11.25 -4.39
C VAL A 140 -1.38 12.63 -4.88
N ARG A 141 -0.42 12.68 -5.82
CA ARG A 141 0.11 13.94 -6.36
C ARG A 141 0.08 13.97 -7.88
N LEU A 142 -0.20 15.13 -8.48
CA LEU A 142 -0.17 15.30 -9.93
C LEU A 142 1.26 15.62 -10.41
N LYS A 143 1.73 14.94 -11.47
CA LYS A 143 2.93 15.30 -12.22
C LYS A 143 2.59 16.12 -13.46
N GLU A 144 3.51 17.00 -13.88
CA GLU A 144 3.36 17.90 -15.04
C GLU A 144 3.02 17.17 -16.36
N ALA A 145 3.33 15.87 -16.45
CA ALA A 145 3.06 15.02 -17.62
C ALA A 145 1.65 14.38 -17.65
N GLY A 146 0.68 14.87 -16.86
CA GLY A 146 -0.69 14.33 -16.83
C GLY A 146 -0.83 12.97 -16.15
N HIS A 147 0.21 12.54 -15.43
CA HIS A 147 0.19 11.32 -14.63
C HIS A 147 0.04 11.66 -13.16
N VAL A 148 -0.54 10.73 -12.41
CA VAL A 148 -0.73 10.84 -10.97
C VAL A 148 0.24 9.88 -10.30
N MET A 149 1.00 10.41 -9.35
CA MET A 149 1.87 9.64 -8.46
C MET A 149 1.08 9.21 -7.25
N ILE A 150 1.17 7.92 -6.94
CA ILE A 150 0.57 7.31 -5.76
C ILE A 150 1.68 6.81 -4.86
N ASN A 151 1.84 7.41 -3.67
CA ASN A 151 2.84 7.01 -2.69
C ASN A 151 2.19 6.10 -1.64
N LEU A 152 2.44 4.80 -1.76
CA LEU A 152 1.96 3.79 -0.83
C LEU A 152 2.96 3.58 0.32
N GLY A 153 3.14 4.59 1.17
CA GLY A 153 4.03 4.51 2.34
C GLY A 153 5.53 4.36 2.00
N GLY A 154 5.94 4.85 0.83
CA GLY A 154 7.32 4.81 0.31
C GLY A 154 7.42 4.18 -1.08
N LYS A 155 6.42 3.38 -1.49
CA LYS A 155 6.36 2.83 -2.86
C LYS A 155 5.61 3.81 -3.77
N GLU A 156 6.32 4.39 -4.71
CA GLU A 156 5.72 5.26 -5.73
C GLU A 156 5.20 4.46 -6.93
N LEU A 157 3.93 4.65 -7.25
CA LEU A 157 3.27 4.13 -8.45
C LEU A 157 2.85 5.31 -9.35
N GLN A 158 2.88 5.11 -10.66
CA GLN A 158 2.44 6.11 -11.62
C GLN A 158 1.23 5.59 -12.39
N MET A 159 0.15 6.37 -12.37
CA MET A 159 -1.08 6.05 -13.10
C MET A 159 -1.43 7.19 -14.05
N ARG A 160 -2.17 6.89 -15.13
CA ARG A 160 -2.76 7.95 -15.94
C ARG A 160 -3.92 8.56 -15.17
N ILE A 161 -4.11 9.87 -15.26
CA ILE A 161 -5.20 10.55 -14.55
C ILE A 161 -6.57 10.02 -14.97
N GLU A 162 -6.70 9.49 -16.18
CA GLU A 162 -7.93 8.89 -16.72
C GLU A 162 -8.27 7.53 -16.09
N ASP A 163 -7.28 6.84 -15.50
CA ASP A 163 -7.47 5.55 -14.83
C ASP A 163 -8.03 5.74 -13.40
N LEU A 164 -7.90 6.95 -12.85
CA LEU A 164 -8.51 7.31 -11.58
C LEU A 164 -10.02 7.42 -11.74
N LYS A 165 -10.73 6.74 -10.86
CA LYS A 165 -12.17 6.88 -10.75
C LYS A 165 -12.48 7.93 -9.69
N TYR A 166 -13.63 8.54 -9.83
CA TYR A 166 -14.23 9.34 -8.78
C TYR A 166 -15.70 8.96 -8.80
N ASP A 167 -16.24 8.70 -7.62
CA ASP A 167 -17.65 8.40 -7.50
C ASP A 167 -18.17 8.94 -6.16
N TYR A 168 -19.42 8.67 -5.86
CA TYR A 168 -20.25 9.47 -5.00
C TYR A 168 -20.88 8.52 -4.00
N ILE A 169 -20.33 8.42 -2.79
CA ILE A 169 -20.95 7.55 -1.80
C ILE A 169 -22.22 8.19 -1.24
N SER A 170 -23.32 7.46 -1.28
CA SER A 170 -24.54 7.77 -0.52
C SER A 170 -24.55 6.81 0.62
N ASN A 171 -24.08 7.24 1.78
CA ASN A 171 -24.46 6.59 3.02
C ASN A 171 -24.43 7.61 4.16
N ALA A 172 -25.63 8.10 4.48
CA ALA A 172 -26.32 8.10 5.77
C ALA A 172 -25.52 8.06 7.11
N GLY A 173 -24.28 8.53 7.16
CA GLY A 173 -23.47 8.62 8.39
C GLY A 173 -23.18 10.03 8.89
N GLY A 174 -23.85 11.06 8.37
CA GLY A 174 -23.70 12.45 8.85
C GLY A 174 -22.57 13.27 8.25
N GLN A 175 -21.74 12.69 7.38
CA GLN A 175 -20.82 13.45 6.51
C GLN A 175 -21.40 13.51 5.09
N GLY A 176 -22.44 14.32 4.90
CA GLY A 176 -22.94 14.60 3.55
C GLY A 176 -21.91 15.41 2.76
N GLY A 177 -21.52 14.95 1.57
CA GLY A 177 -20.90 15.80 0.54
C GLY A 177 -19.47 15.48 0.08
N SER A 178 -18.81 14.43 0.56
CA SER A 178 -17.42 14.15 0.15
C SER A 178 -17.29 13.72 -1.31
N ALA A 179 -16.27 14.26 -1.98
CA ALA A 179 -15.72 13.71 -3.21
C ALA A 179 -14.67 12.66 -2.84
N TYR A 180 -14.42 11.69 -3.72
CA TYR A 180 -13.28 10.78 -3.56
C TYR A 180 -12.55 10.52 -4.85
N LEU A 181 -11.26 10.19 -4.71
CA LEU A 181 -10.43 9.58 -5.74
C LEU A 181 -10.32 8.09 -5.46
N GLU A 182 -10.60 7.26 -6.46
CA GLU A 182 -10.40 5.82 -6.41
C GLU A 182 -9.30 5.42 -7.38
N PHE A 183 -8.42 4.55 -6.89
CA PHE A 183 -7.39 3.90 -7.68
C PHE A 183 -7.30 2.42 -7.31
N GLU A 184 -6.93 1.63 -8.30
CA GLU A 184 -6.76 0.19 -8.16
C GLU A 184 -5.28 -0.16 -8.27
N VAL A 185 -4.79 -0.93 -7.30
CA VAL A 185 -3.42 -1.42 -7.23
C VAL A 185 -3.48 -2.93 -7.36
N ASN A 186 -2.92 -3.44 -8.45
CA ASN A 186 -2.74 -4.88 -8.62
C ASN A 186 -1.43 -5.28 -7.97
N ASP A 187 -1.51 -6.20 -7.02
CA ASP A 187 -0.32 -6.88 -6.53
C ASP A 187 0.01 -8.10 -7.42
N ILE A 188 1.18 -8.69 -7.23
CA ILE A 188 1.61 -9.88 -7.97
C ILE A 188 0.73 -11.11 -7.70
N SER A 189 -0.09 -11.12 -6.65
CA SER A 189 -1.02 -12.22 -6.39
C SER A 189 -2.21 -12.22 -7.38
N GLY A 190 -2.27 -11.22 -8.26
CA GLY A 190 -3.38 -11.00 -9.19
C GLY A 190 -4.59 -10.39 -8.50
N LYS A 191 -4.44 -9.94 -7.25
CA LYS A 191 -5.52 -9.31 -6.50
C LYS A 191 -5.52 -7.81 -6.74
N ALA A 192 -6.67 -7.32 -7.19
CA ALA A 192 -6.95 -5.90 -7.32
C ALA A 192 -7.36 -5.31 -5.96
N TRP A 193 -6.52 -4.43 -5.42
CA TRP A 193 -6.80 -3.66 -4.20
C TRP A 193 -7.30 -2.28 -4.57
N ARG A 194 -8.50 -1.91 -4.11
CA ARG A 194 -9.08 -0.59 -4.38
C ARG A 194 -8.93 0.31 -3.18
N PHE A 195 -8.40 1.49 -3.42
CA PHE A 195 -8.25 2.54 -2.43
C PHE A 195 -9.16 3.71 -2.78
N ARG A 196 -9.68 4.40 -1.77
CA ARG A 196 -10.36 5.68 -1.96
C ARG A 196 -9.80 6.75 -1.03
N LEU A 197 -9.43 7.90 -1.58
CA LEU A 197 -9.09 9.10 -0.82
C LEU A 197 -10.30 10.02 -0.82
N TYR A 198 -10.97 10.16 0.33
CA TYR A 198 -12.07 11.11 0.50
C TYR A 198 -11.56 12.47 0.92
N ASP A 199 -12.12 13.51 0.31
CA ASP A 199 -11.94 14.89 0.77
C ASP A 199 -13.28 15.64 0.64
N ASN A 200 -13.61 16.42 1.67
CA ASN A 200 -14.79 17.28 1.71
C ASN A 200 -14.45 18.78 1.69
N GLY A 201 -13.17 19.15 1.77
CA GLY A 201 -12.66 20.51 1.72
C GLY A 201 -12.74 21.30 3.04
N MET A 202 -13.15 20.68 4.16
CA MET A 202 -13.28 21.35 5.46
C MET A 202 -12.59 20.64 6.63
N GLY A 203 -12.00 19.47 6.38
CA GLY A 203 -11.32 18.66 7.36
C GLY A 203 -10.25 17.81 6.68
N GLU A 204 -9.60 16.96 7.46
CA GLU A 204 -8.57 16.07 6.94
C GLU A 204 -9.18 15.03 5.99
N SER A 205 -8.51 14.85 4.87
CA SER A 205 -8.77 13.79 3.92
C SER A 205 -8.60 12.43 4.59
N ARG A 206 -9.33 11.44 4.09
CA ARG A 206 -9.30 10.10 4.65
C ARG A 206 -9.03 9.08 3.56
N LEU A 207 -7.93 8.33 3.71
CA LEU A 207 -7.68 7.15 2.90
C LEU A 207 -8.46 5.96 3.45
N VAL A 208 -9.09 5.21 2.56
CA VAL A 208 -9.70 3.92 2.85
C VAL A 208 -9.25 2.86 1.85
N ILE A 209 -9.37 1.61 2.26
CA ILE A 209 -9.21 0.43 1.41
C ILE A 209 -10.55 -0.33 1.33
N ASP A 210 -10.96 -0.72 0.14
CA ASP A 210 -12.12 -1.58 -0.05
C ASP A 210 -11.72 -3.03 0.29
N TYR A 211 -12.23 -3.52 1.42
CA TYR A 211 -12.04 -4.90 1.84
C TYR A 211 -13.39 -5.54 2.23
N GLY A 212 -13.76 -6.60 1.51
CA GLY A 212 -15.11 -7.18 1.59
C GLY A 212 -16.14 -6.27 0.92
N ASN A 213 -17.26 -6.00 1.61
CA ASN A 213 -18.38 -5.22 1.05
C ASN A 213 -18.43 -3.76 1.53
N ARG A 214 -17.39 -3.26 2.23
CA ARG A 214 -17.40 -1.92 2.81
C ARG A 214 -16.01 -1.27 2.76
N PRO A 215 -15.91 0.05 2.53
CA PRO A 215 -14.66 0.78 2.64
C PRO A 215 -14.18 0.83 4.10
N ARG A 216 -12.88 0.61 4.32
CA ARG A 216 -12.26 0.57 5.65
C ARG A 216 -11.20 1.66 5.80
N PRO A 217 -11.26 2.49 6.86
CA PRO A 217 -10.23 3.47 7.16
C PRO A 217 -8.85 2.86 7.22
N VAL A 218 -7.91 3.41 6.47
CA VAL A 218 -6.49 3.11 6.64
C VAL A 218 -6.00 3.90 7.84
N GLU A 219 -5.36 3.21 8.78
CA GLU A 219 -4.75 3.79 9.97
C GLU A 219 -3.26 4.06 9.73
N GLU A 220 -2.56 3.12 9.09
CA GLU A 220 -1.14 3.23 8.78
C GLU A 220 -0.81 2.53 7.45
N MET A 221 0.21 3.04 6.75
CA MET A 221 0.77 2.39 5.57
C MET A 221 2.30 2.51 5.57
N SER A 222 2.99 1.39 5.34
CA SER A 222 4.46 1.35 5.32
C SER A 222 5.00 0.47 4.18
N TYR A 223 6.11 0.91 3.60
CA TYR A 223 6.81 0.19 2.55
C TYR A 223 8.09 -0.48 3.08
N ASP A 224 8.21 -1.78 2.85
CA ASP A 224 9.46 -2.53 3.05
C ASP A 224 10.17 -2.71 1.71
N ALA A 225 11.23 -1.91 1.50
CA ALA A 225 12.03 -1.94 0.28
C ALA A 225 12.76 -3.27 0.03
N ARG A 226 13.07 -4.05 1.09
CA ARG A 226 13.73 -5.36 0.92
C ARG A 226 12.74 -6.39 0.40
N ARG A 227 11.50 -6.32 0.86
CA ARG A 227 10.40 -7.21 0.45
C ARG A 227 9.70 -6.75 -0.82
N ASP A 228 9.94 -5.50 -1.22
CA ASP A 228 9.13 -4.78 -2.20
C ASP A 228 7.62 -4.95 -1.92
N ALA A 229 7.26 -4.67 -0.67
CA ALA A 229 5.93 -4.94 -0.13
C ALA A 229 5.39 -3.72 0.63
N VAL A 230 4.10 -3.49 0.52
CA VAL A 230 3.39 -2.44 1.27
C VAL A 230 2.48 -3.11 2.29
N SER A 231 2.65 -2.78 3.56
CA SER A 231 1.72 -3.15 4.63
C SER A 231 0.72 -2.03 4.83
N VAL A 232 -0.56 -2.38 4.84
CA VAL A 232 -1.68 -1.45 5.07
C VAL A 232 -2.45 -1.91 6.30
N GLU A 233 -2.42 -1.11 7.35
CA GLU A 233 -3.23 -1.31 8.54
C GLU A 233 -4.57 -0.59 8.37
N TYR A 234 -5.67 -1.28 8.66
CA TYR A 234 -7.01 -0.71 8.59
C TYR A 234 -7.90 -1.20 9.73
N HIS A 235 -8.88 -0.38 10.09
CA HIS A 235 -9.82 -0.69 11.17
C HIS A 235 -11.00 -1.56 10.68
N ASP A 236 -11.24 -2.68 11.36
CA ASP A 236 -12.43 -3.53 11.18
C ASP A 236 -13.18 -3.73 12.51
N SER A 237 -14.40 -4.27 12.47
CA SER A 237 -15.26 -4.45 13.66
C SER A 237 -14.65 -5.35 14.74
N GLY A 238 -13.59 -6.10 14.42
CA GLY A 238 -12.84 -6.94 15.35
C GLY A 238 -11.50 -6.33 15.80
N GLY A 239 -11.25 -5.05 15.51
CA GLY A 239 -9.97 -4.40 15.72
C GLY A 239 -9.18 -4.17 14.43
N ASN A 240 -7.94 -3.74 14.59
CA ASN A 240 -7.08 -3.42 13.46
C ASN A 240 -6.61 -4.70 12.74
N ARG A 241 -6.54 -4.61 11.42
CA ARG A 241 -6.08 -5.69 10.54
C ARG A 241 -5.01 -5.15 9.62
N ILE A 242 -4.08 -6.03 9.24
CA ILE A 242 -3.00 -5.71 8.32
C ILE A 242 -3.19 -6.56 7.06
N VAL A 243 -3.10 -5.92 5.90
CA VAL A 243 -2.92 -6.59 4.61
C VAL A 243 -1.59 -6.19 4.00
N THR A 244 -0.99 -7.10 3.24
CA THR A 244 0.30 -6.87 2.59
C THR A 244 0.12 -6.99 1.08
N LEU A 245 0.47 -5.94 0.36
CA LEU A 245 0.55 -5.89 -1.09
C LEU A 245 1.98 -6.21 -1.51
N LEU A 246 2.16 -7.09 -2.48
CA LEU A 246 3.47 -7.53 -2.96
C LEU A 246 3.69 -7.06 -4.40
N PHE A 247 4.87 -6.49 -4.68
CA PHE A 247 5.20 -5.94 -5.99
C PHE A 247 6.34 -6.68 -6.71
N ARG A 248 6.98 -7.64 -6.04
CA ARG A 248 8.06 -8.45 -6.60
C ARG A 248 7.68 -9.92 -6.66
N ASP A 249 7.83 -10.53 -7.83
CA ASP A 249 7.56 -11.97 -8.04
C ASP A 249 8.28 -12.85 -7.02
N ALA A 250 7.69 -14.01 -6.71
CA ALA A 250 8.32 -15.00 -5.87
C ALA A 250 9.65 -15.45 -6.51
N PRO A 251 10.70 -15.68 -5.71
CA PRO A 251 11.96 -16.19 -6.25
C PRO A 251 11.78 -17.63 -6.76
N ASP A 252 12.61 -18.05 -7.72
CA ASP A 252 12.61 -19.43 -8.23
C ASP A 252 13.14 -20.43 -7.18
N GLU A 253 14.02 -19.96 -6.29
CA GLU A 253 14.62 -20.73 -5.20
C GLU A 253 14.46 -20.00 -3.86
N ILE A 254 14.78 -20.65 -2.75
CA ILE A 254 14.79 -20.00 -1.43
C ILE A 254 15.87 -18.91 -1.42
N ASP A 255 15.45 -17.66 -1.33
CA ASP A 255 16.33 -16.49 -1.31
C ASP A 255 16.51 -16.01 0.13
N ILE A 256 17.70 -16.22 0.70
CA ILE A 256 18.02 -15.83 2.07
C ILE A 256 18.19 -14.31 2.21
N ASP A 257 18.62 -13.60 1.16
CA ASP A 257 18.87 -12.15 1.21
C ASP A 257 17.56 -11.37 1.21
N THR A 258 16.59 -11.80 0.40
CA THR A 258 15.23 -11.22 0.41
C THR A 258 14.30 -11.91 1.40
N ARG A 259 14.74 -13.02 2.00
CA ARG A 259 14.01 -13.88 2.93
C ARG A 259 12.65 -14.34 2.39
N ARG A 260 12.66 -14.86 1.17
CA ARG A 260 11.45 -15.34 0.49
C ARG A 260 11.62 -16.77 -0.01
N ILE A 261 10.52 -17.50 -0.02
CA ILE A 261 10.44 -18.84 -0.59
C ILE A 261 9.74 -18.81 -1.96
N PRO A 262 9.98 -19.83 -2.80
CA PRO A 262 9.25 -19.99 -4.06
C PRO A 262 7.74 -20.14 -3.86
N GLU A 263 6.98 -19.74 -4.87
CA GLU A 263 5.52 -19.73 -4.81
C GLU A 263 4.92 -21.14 -4.54
N GLU A 264 5.51 -22.18 -5.14
CA GLU A 264 5.11 -23.57 -4.87
C GLU A 264 5.25 -23.92 -3.39
N MET A 265 6.37 -23.53 -2.78
CA MET A 265 6.65 -23.78 -1.37
C MET A 265 5.71 -22.98 -0.46
N ARG A 266 5.39 -21.72 -0.84
CA ARG A 266 4.40 -20.89 -0.13
C ARG A 266 3.02 -21.53 -0.15
N LEU A 267 2.59 -22.07 -1.28
CA LEU A 267 1.29 -22.74 -1.41
C LEU A 267 1.23 -24.00 -0.53
N ARG A 268 2.28 -24.84 -0.56
CA ARG A 268 2.42 -26.01 0.34
C ARG A 268 2.33 -25.60 1.81
N TRP A 269 3.03 -24.54 2.20
CA TRP A 269 3.01 -24.01 3.57
C TRP A 269 1.63 -23.50 3.98
N LYS A 270 0.97 -22.73 3.10
CA LYS A 270 -0.36 -22.19 3.34
C LYS A 270 -1.39 -23.30 3.55
N GLU A 271 -1.40 -24.29 2.67
CA GLU A 271 -2.27 -25.46 2.80
C GLU A 271 -2.00 -26.23 4.10
N ALA A 272 -0.73 -26.37 4.49
CA ALA A 272 -0.34 -27.05 5.73
C ALA A 272 -0.86 -26.31 6.98
N ILE A 273 -0.83 -24.98 7.01
CA ILE A 273 -1.41 -24.18 8.10
C ILE A 273 -2.92 -24.34 8.14
N GLU A 274 -3.59 -24.16 7.00
CA GLU A 274 -5.06 -24.18 6.92
C GLU A 274 -5.64 -25.56 7.28
N SER A 275 -4.93 -26.63 6.91
CA SER A 275 -5.26 -28.02 7.25
C SER A 275 -4.74 -28.46 8.64
N LYS A 276 -3.98 -27.61 9.34
CA LYS A 276 -3.28 -27.94 10.60
C LYS A 276 -2.33 -29.14 10.49
N ASN A 277 -1.75 -29.37 9.31
CA ASN A 277 -0.81 -30.44 9.04
C ASN A 277 0.61 -30.09 9.53
N LYS A 278 0.89 -30.38 10.80
CA LYS A 278 2.19 -30.11 11.43
C LYS A 278 3.37 -30.80 10.75
N THR A 279 3.15 -31.93 10.08
CA THR A 279 4.23 -32.67 9.39
C THR A 279 4.69 -31.90 8.16
N GLU A 280 3.76 -31.43 7.34
CA GLU A 280 4.10 -30.68 6.13
C GLU A 280 4.67 -29.30 6.47
N MET A 281 4.15 -28.65 7.53
CA MET A 281 4.79 -27.45 8.08
C MET A 281 6.25 -27.73 8.45
N GLY A 282 6.50 -28.80 9.22
CA GLY A 282 7.86 -29.18 9.62
C GLY A 282 8.80 -29.40 8.43
N LYS A 283 8.32 -30.03 7.34
CA LYS A 283 9.11 -30.27 6.13
C LYS A 283 9.51 -28.97 5.43
N VAL A 284 8.53 -28.12 5.11
CA VAL A 284 8.81 -26.83 4.46
C VAL A 284 9.72 -25.97 5.33
N GLY A 285 9.48 -25.95 6.65
CA GLY A 285 10.34 -25.29 7.61
C GLY A 285 11.78 -25.81 7.60
N ALA A 286 11.97 -27.13 7.54
CA ALA A 286 13.29 -27.76 7.48
C ALA A 286 14.02 -27.44 6.16
N GLU A 287 13.32 -27.39 5.03
CA GLU A 287 13.86 -26.99 3.72
C GLU A 287 14.46 -25.57 3.77
N VAL A 288 13.72 -24.60 4.33
CA VAL A 288 14.22 -23.23 4.51
C VAL A 288 15.38 -23.18 5.51
N ALA A 289 15.27 -23.91 6.61
CA ALA A 289 16.29 -23.95 7.67
C ALA A 289 17.61 -24.55 7.18
N ALA A 290 17.57 -25.56 6.33
CA ALA A 290 18.73 -26.15 5.69
C ALA A 290 19.49 -25.09 4.87
N LYS A 291 18.77 -24.30 4.06
CA LYS A 291 19.38 -23.22 3.26
C LYS A 291 20.00 -22.11 4.11
N ILE A 292 19.36 -21.77 5.23
CA ILE A 292 19.95 -20.84 6.21
C ILE A 292 21.25 -21.42 6.77
N ALA A 293 21.25 -22.69 7.20
CA ALA A 293 22.45 -23.30 7.77
C ALA A 293 23.59 -23.44 6.75
N GLU A 294 23.28 -23.76 5.50
CA GLU A 294 24.24 -23.77 4.39
C GLU A 294 24.92 -22.41 4.21
N LYS A 295 24.16 -21.31 4.32
CA LYS A 295 24.71 -19.95 4.16
C LYS A 295 25.46 -19.44 5.39
N GLU A 296 24.90 -19.63 6.58
CA GLU A 296 25.42 -19.03 7.84
C GLU A 296 26.59 -19.83 8.43
N TYR A 297 26.66 -21.13 8.16
CA TYR A 297 27.65 -22.05 8.76
C TYR A 297 28.48 -22.83 7.74
N ASP A 298 28.36 -22.53 6.45
CA ASP A 298 29.07 -23.21 5.35
C ASP A 298 28.98 -24.75 5.46
N THR A 299 27.80 -25.25 5.80
CA THR A 299 27.56 -26.65 6.13
C THR A 299 26.41 -27.21 5.29
N LYS A 300 26.66 -28.29 4.54
CA LYS A 300 25.61 -28.99 3.79
C LYS A 300 24.65 -29.71 4.73
N VAL A 301 23.35 -29.59 4.47
CA VAL A 301 22.31 -30.19 5.32
C VAL A 301 21.50 -31.23 4.51
N PRO A 302 21.88 -32.52 4.54
CA PRO A 302 21.11 -33.57 3.88
C PRO A 302 19.89 -33.92 4.74
N LEU A 303 18.76 -33.26 4.47
CA LEU A 303 17.52 -33.47 5.23
C LEU A 303 17.10 -34.95 5.22
N SER A 304 16.77 -35.44 6.41
CA SER A 304 16.35 -36.82 6.65
C SER A 304 14.84 -36.95 6.48
N GLU A 305 14.38 -37.96 5.73
CA GLU A 305 12.96 -38.32 5.64
C GLU A 305 12.44 -39.04 6.90
N LYS A 306 13.31 -39.32 7.89
CA LYS A 306 12.94 -40.06 9.09
C LYS A 306 12.03 -39.23 9.99
N THR A 307 10.94 -39.82 10.45
CA THR A 307 10.03 -39.23 11.44
C THR A 307 10.58 -39.23 12.87
N LYS A 308 11.74 -39.84 13.10
CA LYS A 308 12.44 -39.93 14.38
C LYS A 308 13.93 -39.69 14.16
N GLY A 309 14.54 -38.85 15.00
CA GLY A 309 15.95 -38.46 14.84
C GLY A 309 16.08 -36.96 14.65
N PRO A 310 17.30 -36.45 14.42
CA PRO A 310 17.49 -35.06 14.03
C PRO A 310 16.97 -34.85 12.61
N ASP A 311 16.67 -33.59 12.27
CA ASP A 311 16.24 -33.24 10.91
C ASP A 311 17.35 -33.51 9.88
N ALA A 312 18.63 -33.41 10.28
CA ALA A 312 19.75 -33.97 9.54
C ALA A 312 20.94 -34.32 10.44
N GLU A 313 21.77 -35.25 9.97
CA GLU A 313 23.15 -35.39 10.45
C GLU A 313 24.07 -34.57 9.55
N ILE A 314 24.96 -33.80 10.15
CA ILE A 314 25.79 -32.82 9.44
C ILE A 314 27.24 -32.93 9.86
N THR A 315 28.12 -32.24 9.14
CA THR A 315 29.54 -32.10 9.51
C THR A 315 29.83 -30.62 9.70
N ILE A 316 30.24 -30.23 10.91
CA ILE A 316 30.63 -28.85 11.23
C ILE A 316 32.08 -28.91 11.68
N ASN A 317 32.97 -28.12 11.07
CA ASN A 317 34.40 -28.09 11.41
C ASN A 317 35.08 -29.48 11.42
N ASN A 318 34.72 -30.35 10.47
CA ASN A 318 35.16 -31.75 10.37
C ASN A 318 34.71 -32.68 11.51
N GLU A 319 33.74 -32.25 12.34
CA GLU A 319 33.15 -33.08 13.39
C GLU A 319 31.69 -33.45 13.06
N SER A 320 31.26 -34.64 13.50
CA SER A 320 29.87 -35.08 13.36
C SER A 320 28.97 -34.23 14.25
N GLY A 321 28.00 -33.57 13.63
CA GLY A 321 26.99 -32.77 14.30
C GLY A 321 25.57 -33.14 13.91
N VAL A 322 24.62 -32.41 14.49
CA VAL A 322 23.19 -32.58 14.21
C VAL A 322 22.55 -31.24 13.86
N PHE A 323 21.52 -31.30 13.03
CA PHE A 323 20.73 -30.16 12.62
C PHE A 323 19.30 -30.34 13.13
N GLU A 324 18.76 -29.31 13.77
CA GLU A 324 17.38 -29.28 14.27
C GLU A 324 16.70 -27.98 13.82
N ALA A 325 15.64 -28.13 13.06
CA ALA A 325 14.78 -27.06 12.60
C ALA A 325 13.42 -27.11 13.33
N LYS A 326 12.88 -25.95 13.64
CA LYS A 326 11.52 -25.81 14.16
C LYS A 326 10.84 -24.68 13.43
N SER A 327 9.60 -24.91 13.00
CA SER A 327 8.83 -23.96 12.21
C SER A 327 7.53 -23.58 12.88
N THR A 328 7.15 -22.31 12.81
CA THR A 328 5.90 -21.79 13.36
C THR A 328 5.18 -20.87 12.37
N ALA A 329 3.86 -20.80 12.51
CA ALA A 329 3.01 -19.84 11.80
C ALA A 329 2.77 -18.56 12.63
N ASP A 330 3.33 -18.47 13.84
CA ASP A 330 3.23 -17.32 14.73
C ASP A 330 4.63 -16.77 15.01
N LYS A 331 4.90 -15.56 14.51
CA LYS A 331 6.18 -14.89 14.66
C LYS A 331 6.57 -14.70 16.14
N SER A 332 5.61 -14.57 17.05
CA SER A 332 5.90 -14.43 18.48
C SER A 332 6.50 -15.69 19.11
N GLU A 333 6.32 -16.86 18.48
CA GLU A 333 6.85 -18.14 18.97
C GLU A 333 8.30 -18.41 18.53
N LEU A 334 8.90 -17.55 17.70
CA LEU A 334 10.20 -17.79 17.06
C LEU A 334 11.30 -18.17 18.08
N ASN A 335 11.44 -17.39 19.15
CA ASN A 335 12.44 -17.60 20.20
C ASN A 335 12.17 -18.88 21.01
N ASP A 336 10.91 -19.17 21.32
CA ASP A 336 10.56 -20.38 22.06
C ASP A 336 10.78 -21.65 21.25
N TYR A 337 10.59 -21.58 19.93
CA TYR A 337 10.90 -22.68 19.01
C TYR A 337 12.41 -22.86 18.86
N LEU A 338 13.20 -21.78 18.91
CA LEU A 338 14.66 -21.87 18.94
C LEU A 338 15.14 -22.61 20.19
N LYS A 339 14.61 -22.26 21.37
CA LYS A 339 14.94 -22.97 22.63
C LYS A 339 14.58 -24.45 22.56
N LYS A 340 13.50 -24.82 21.88
CA LYS A 340 13.11 -26.24 21.67
C LYS A 340 14.10 -26.95 20.76
N ALA A 341 14.50 -26.33 19.65
CA ALA A 341 15.51 -26.87 18.74
C ALA A 341 16.85 -27.05 19.47
N GLU A 342 17.30 -26.04 20.22
CA GLU A 342 18.53 -26.10 21.02
C GLU A 342 18.52 -27.26 22.02
N LYS A 343 17.42 -27.43 22.77
CA LYS A 343 17.28 -28.56 23.71
C LYS A 343 17.36 -29.92 23.02
N GLN A 344 16.87 -30.05 21.80
CA GLN A 344 16.96 -31.30 21.04
C GLN A 344 18.40 -31.58 20.59
N VAL A 345 19.13 -30.56 20.14
CA VAL A 345 20.57 -30.70 19.84
C VAL A 345 21.35 -31.10 21.10
N GLN A 346 21.14 -30.40 22.22
CA GLN A 346 21.80 -30.69 23.49
C GLN A 346 21.50 -32.11 23.99
N GLY A 347 20.24 -32.54 23.92
CA GLY A 347 19.82 -33.88 24.35
C GLY A 347 20.45 -35.03 23.54
N ARG A 348 21.03 -34.72 22.37
CA ARG A 348 21.76 -35.69 21.53
C ARG A 348 23.25 -35.77 21.89
N ASN A 349 23.76 -34.95 22.81
CA ASN A 349 25.17 -34.93 23.22
C ASN A 349 26.14 -34.79 22.03
N LYS A 350 25.78 -33.98 21.03
CA LYS A 350 26.61 -33.66 19.85
C LYS A 350 26.64 -32.15 19.63
N ALA A 351 27.66 -31.66 18.92
CA ALA A 351 27.61 -30.31 18.36
C ALA A 351 26.48 -30.22 17.33
N GLY A 352 25.95 -29.03 17.10
CA GLY A 352 24.89 -28.88 16.11
C GLY A 352 24.42 -27.46 15.86
N ILE A 353 23.50 -27.34 14.92
CA ILE A 353 22.86 -26.09 14.54
C ILE A 353 21.38 -26.21 14.86
N ALA A 354 20.87 -25.27 15.66
CA ALA A 354 19.46 -25.11 15.96
C ALA A 354 18.91 -23.91 15.17
N VAL A 355 17.82 -24.11 14.45
CA VAL A 355 17.15 -23.04 13.67
C VAL A 355 15.67 -23.02 14.01
N SER A 356 15.13 -21.81 14.16
CA SER A 356 13.71 -21.55 14.29
C SER A 356 13.25 -20.63 13.17
N ILE A 357 12.13 -20.96 12.52
CA ILE A 357 11.63 -20.24 11.36
C ILE A 357 10.16 -19.93 11.51
N TYR A 358 9.82 -18.68 11.25
CA TYR A 358 8.46 -18.23 10.97
C TYR A 358 8.33 -18.00 9.48
N ILE A 359 7.26 -18.49 8.87
CA ILE A 359 6.94 -18.20 7.46
C ILE A 359 5.53 -17.60 7.41
N ASP A 360 5.41 -16.40 6.85
CA ASP A 360 4.13 -15.77 6.59
C ASP A 360 3.39 -16.51 5.48
N LYS A 361 2.17 -16.98 5.79
CA LYS A 361 1.40 -17.88 4.92
C LYS A 361 0.95 -17.23 3.60
N ASP A 362 0.75 -15.92 3.61
CA ASP A 362 0.17 -15.21 2.49
C ASP A 362 1.25 -14.67 1.55
N THR A 363 2.44 -14.36 2.09
CA THR A 363 3.53 -13.75 1.34
C THR A 363 4.72 -14.67 1.06
N GLY A 364 4.87 -15.77 1.82
CA GLY A 364 6.05 -16.64 1.73
C GLY A 364 7.33 -15.99 2.28
N PHE A 365 7.22 -14.83 2.90
CA PHE A 365 8.33 -14.22 3.61
C PHE A 365 8.63 -15.00 4.88
N PHE A 366 9.91 -15.13 5.22
CA PHE A 366 10.31 -15.81 6.44
C PHE A 366 11.21 -14.97 7.35
N GLU A 367 11.08 -15.21 8.64
CA GLU A 367 12.02 -14.74 9.66
C GLU A 367 12.61 -15.93 10.37
N TYR A 368 13.86 -15.81 10.82
CA TYR A 368 14.55 -16.91 11.45
C TYR A 368 15.45 -16.43 12.58
N GLU A 369 15.62 -17.32 13.55
CA GLU A 369 16.66 -17.27 14.55
C GLU A 369 17.47 -18.56 14.46
N HIS A 370 18.76 -18.49 14.74
CA HIS A 370 19.64 -19.65 14.68
C HIS A 370 20.72 -19.58 15.76
N LYS A 371 21.25 -20.74 16.12
CA LYS A 371 22.29 -20.87 17.13
C LYS A 371 23.17 -22.08 16.86
N TYR A 372 24.48 -21.88 16.98
CA TYR A 372 25.42 -22.99 17.10
C TYR A 372 25.40 -23.50 18.55
N VAL A 373 25.19 -24.80 18.69
CA VAL A 373 25.19 -25.49 19.98
C VAL A 373 26.47 -26.31 20.06
N PRO A 374 27.41 -25.98 20.96
CA PRO A 374 28.64 -26.75 21.11
C PRO A 374 28.33 -28.15 21.65
N GLY A 375 29.12 -29.13 21.20
CA GLY A 375 29.07 -30.48 21.76
C GLY A 375 29.54 -30.51 23.21
N PRO A 376 29.28 -31.61 23.95
CA PRO A 376 29.84 -31.79 25.28
C PRO A 376 31.36 -31.72 25.17
N ASN A 377 31.98 -30.74 25.84
CA ASN A 377 33.43 -30.59 25.93
C ASN A 377 34.06 -31.97 26.17
N ILE A 378 34.86 -32.45 25.20
CA ILE A 378 35.94 -33.37 25.53
C ILE A 378 36.77 -32.60 26.54
N LYS A 379 36.77 -33.04 27.80
CA LYS A 379 37.78 -32.60 28.75
C LYS A 379 39.11 -32.80 28.05
N LEU A 380 39.78 -31.73 27.66
CA LEU A 380 41.21 -31.77 27.40
C LEU A 380 41.81 -32.42 28.64
N ASN A 381 42.31 -33.65 28.49
CA ASN A 381 43.08 -34.33 29.52
C ASN A 381 44.28 -33.43 29.81
N ARG A 382 44.17 -32.55 30.81
CA ARG A 382 45.31 -32.13 31.60
C ARG A 382 45.65 -33.30 32.52
N ASN A 383 46.26 -34.33 31.96
CA ASN A 383 47.06 -35.26 32.74
C ASN A 383 48.52 -34.88 32.52
N GLU A 384 49.07 -34.30 33.58
CA GLU A 384 50.33 -34.73 34.20
C GLU A 384 51.49 -35.04 33.26
N GLY A 385 52.47 -34.14 33.30
CA GLY A 385 53.76 -34.31 32.66
C GLY A 385 54.78 -33.30 33.18
N GLU A 386 54.99 -33.26 34.50
CA GLU A 386 56.27 -32.86 35.09
C GLU A 386 56.58 -33.85 36.22
N GLU A 387 57.24 -34.95 35.85
CA GLU A 387 58.06 -35.74 36.75
C GLU A 387 59.45 -35.08 36.89
N SER A 388 59.96 -35.14 38.13
CA SER A 388 61.38 -35.09 38.56
C SER A 388 62.21 -33.82 38.41
#